data_AF-A0A8S9YUG4-F1
#
_entry.id   AF-A0A8S9YUG4-F1
#
_cell.length_a   1.000
_cell.length_b   1.000
_cell.length_c   1.000
_cell.angle_alpha   90.00
_cell.angle_beta   90.00
_cell.angle_gamma   90.00
#
_symmetry.space_group_name_H-M   'P 1'
#
loop_
_entity.id
_entity.type
_entity.pdbx_description
1 polymer ?
#
loop_
_entity_poly.entity_id
_entity_poly.type
_entity_poly.pdbx_seq_one_letter_code
_entity_poly.pdbx_strand_id
1 'polypeptide(L)'
;MVHLKCSFILWSIAANVIIQMPCTKQPLSFGQNCSLTCHCLENVCDADTEGVGCSSGSCSPGYTGFPACQKPCDSGTFGVNCSSRCNCEPINICSPTNGNCLAPNKCSRFNYGPGCQGIRAYSLVAPSVHTDCANIIISWSGVSKTNYSGSPNIARYVVLYRSTEMNELDQINPPINVHSSSEYNYTFVPTSRKTKFIFHIRPDFYVSVPPGSYIETGVPTPPSPPFASECSGELCDVILL
;
A
#
# COMPACT_ATOMS: atom_id res chain seq x y z
N MET A 1 -27.61 42.28 -82.89
CA MET A 1 -26.76 41.12 -83.18
C MET A 1 -26.37 40.44 -81.87
N VAL A 2 -26.98 39.27 -81.65
CA VAL A 2 -26.51 38.03 -81.00
C VAL A 2 -25.03 37.96 -80.54
N HIS A 3 -24.85 37.58 -79.25
CA HIS A 3 -23.80 36.81 -78.50
C HIS A 3 -22.29 37.07 -78.71
N LEU A 4 -21.44 37.10 -77.67
CA LEU A 4 -21.01 35.96 -76.85
C LEU A 4 -20.63 36.31 -75.39
N LYS A 5 -20.94 35.37 -74.49
CA LYS A 5 -20.60 35.30 -73.06
C LYS A 5 -19.08 35.13 -72.84
N CYS A 6 -18.54 35.69 -71.76
CA CYS A 6 -17.48 35.01 -71.02
C CYS A 6 -17.73 35.12 -69.51
N SER A 7 -17.75 33.95 -68.89
CA SER A 7 -18.18 33.67 -67.52
C SER A 7 -16.98 33.82 -66.59
N PHE A 8 -17.03 34.75 -65.63
CA PHE A 8 -16.15 34.71 -64.47
C PHE A 8 -16.96 34.14 -63.31
N ILE A 9 -16.92 32.82 -63.20
CA ILE A 9 -17.39 32.10 -62.02
C ILE A 9 -16.39 32.44 -60.91
N LEU A 10 -16.73 33.40 -60.04
CA LEU A 10 -16.11 33.54 -58.74
C LEU A 10 -16.42 32.26 -57.96
N TRP A 11 -15.45 31.35 -57.88
CA TRP A 11 -15.48 30.25 -56.92
C TRP A 11 -15.45 30.88 -55.52
N SER A 12 -16.64 31.11 -54.95
CA SER A 12 -16.77 31.30 -53.52
C SER A 12 -16.43 29.97 -52.88
N ILE A 13 -15.18 29.84 -52.42
CA ILE A 13 -14.80 28.78 -51.52
C ILE A 13 -15.56 29.09 -50.23
N ALA A 14 -16.75 28.52 -50.06
CA ALA A 14 -17.36 28.44 -48.76
C ALA A 14 -16.36 27.69 -47.89
N ALA A 15 -15.61 28.42 -47.05
CA ALA A 15 -14.94 27.80 -45.94
C ALA A 15 -16.06 27.14 -45.15
N ASN A 16 -16.11 25.81 -45.16
CA ASN A 16 -16.95 25.03 -44.25
C ASN A 16 -16.53 25.45 -42.84
N VAL A 17 -17.25 26.41 -42.26
CA VAL A 17 -17.16 26.66 -40.82
C VAL A 17 -17.81 25.45 -40.19
N ILE A 18 -16.98 24.48 -39.82
CA ILE A 18 -17.39 23.43 -38.92
C ILE A 18 -17.81 24.14 -37.63
N ILE A 19 -19.10 24.11 -37.31
CA ILE A 19 -19.60 24.67 -36.06
C ILE A 19 -19.16 23.70 -34.96
N GLN A 20 -17.97 23.91 -34.40
CA GLN A 20 -17.56 23.25 -33.16
C GLN A 20 -18.56 23.68 -32.08
N MET A 21 -19.42 22.75 -31.68
CA MET A 21 -20.38 23.00 -30.61
C MET A 21 -19.76 22.56 -29.28
N PRO A 22 -19.60 23.48 -28.31
CA PRO A 22 -18.99 23.17 -27.04
C PRO A 22 -19.88 22.28 -26.18
N CYS A 23 -19.33 21.17 -25.72
CA CYS A 23 -19.92 20.17 -24.83
C CYS A 23 -19.57 20.46 -23.36
N THR A 24 -19.98 21.64 -22.88
CA THR A 24 -19.54 22.20 -21.58
C THR A 24 -20.41 21.81 -20.38
N LYS A 25 -21.47 21.02 -20.59
CA LYS A 25 -22.30 20.50 -19.49
C LYS A 25 -21.44 19.60 -18.59
N GLN A 26 -21.60 19.72 -17.27
CA GLN A 26 -20.94 18.84 -16.30
C GLN A 26 -21.71 17.53 -16.11
N PRO A 27 -21.03 16.35 -16.07
CA PRO A 27 -19.60 16.17 -16.30
C PRO A 27 -19.22 16.48 -17.76
N LEU A 28 -18.03 17.09 -17.97
CA LEU A 28 -17.54 17.46 -19.32
C LEU A 28 -17.70 16.29 -20.29
N SER A 29 -18.05 16.58 -21.53
CA SER A 29 -18.34 15.58 -22.55
C SER A 29 -17.75 15.95 -23.90
N PHE A 30 -17.71 15.00 -24.83
CA PHE A 30 -17.19 15.19 -26.18
C PHE A 30 -17.90 14.27 -27.18
N GLY A 31 -17.59 14.45 -28.47
CA GLY A 31 -18.11 13.63 -29.55
C GLY A 31 -19.55 14.00 -29.95
N GLN A 32 -20.08 13.30 -30.94
CA GLN A 32 -21.36 13.67 -31.55
C GLN A 32 -22.49 13.70 -30.51
N ASN A 33 -23.28 14.78 -30.52
CA ASN A 33 -24.32 15.08 -29.54
C ASN A 33 -23.84 15.11 -28.06
N CYS A 34 -22.54 15.33 -27.81
CA CYS A 34 -21.95 15.35 -26.48
C CYS A 34 -22.23 14.06 -25.68
N SER A 35 -22.16 12.91 -26.35
CA SER A 35 -22.58 11.61 -25.81
C SER A 35 -21.52 10.89 -24.98
N LEU A 36 -20.24 11.27 -25.11
CA LEU A 36 -19.12 10.63 -24.42
C LEU A 36 -18.67 11.50 -23.25
N THR A 37 -18.52 10.91 -22.06
CA THR A 37 -18.10 11.67 -20.86
C THR A 37 -16.57 11.73 -20.77
N CYS A 38 -15.98 12.89 -20.52
CA CYS A 38 -14.54 13.01 -20.37
C CYS A 38 -14.04 12.33 -19.08
N HIS A 39 -13.14 11.37 -19.22
CA HIS A 39 -12.43 10.72 -18.10
C HIS A 39 -10.94 11.07 -18.14
N CYS A 40 -10.63 12.36 -18.15
CA CYS A 40 -9.27 12.88 -18.32
C CYS A 40 -8.61 13.15 -16.98
N LEU A 41 -7.32 12.88 -16.85
CA LEU A 41 -6.55 13.30 -15.69
C LEU A 41 -6.56 14.85 -15.64
N GLU A 42 -6.74 15.43 -14.46
CA GLU A 42 -6.82 16.90 -14.24
C GLU A 42 -7.95 17.61 -15.03
N ASN A 43 -8.93 16.87 -15.56
CA ASN A 43 -10.07 17.39 -16.32
C ASN A 43 -9.71 18.17 -17.60
N VAL A 44 -8.53 17.94 -18.19
CA VAL A 44 -8.14 18.55 -19.46
C VAL A 44 -8.82 17.81 -20.63
N CYS A 45 -9.99 18.32 -21.05
CA CYS A 45 -10.80 17.73 -22.11
C CYS A 45 -11.04 18.68 -23.28
N ASP A 46 -10.88 18.15 -24.49
CA ASP A 46 -11.36 18.69 -25.76
C ASP A 46 -12.88 18.46 -25.86
N ALA A 47 -13.61 19.29 -25.11
CA ALA A 47 -15.03 19.14 -24.86
C ALA A 47 -15.89 19.74 -25.99
N ASP A 48 -15.77 19.16 -27.18
CA ASP A 48 -16.48 19.59 -28.39
C ASP A 48 -17.15 18.40 -29.10
N THR A 49 -18.13 18.68 -29.97
CA THR A 49 -18.81 17.64 -30.76
C THR A 49 -17.91 16.86 -31.71
N GLU A 50 -16.74 17.41 -32.04
CA GLU A 50 -15.69 16.75 -32.83
C GLU A 50 -14.42 16.47 -32.01
N GLY A 51 -14.47 16.75 -30.70
CA GLY A 51 -13.33 16.56 -29.82
C GLY A 51 -12.93 15.10 -29.69
N VAL A 52 -11.66 14.85 -29.41
CA VAL A 52 -11.13 13.48 -29.24
C VAL A 52 -11.21 12.97 -27.80
N GLY A 53 -11.70 13.80 -26.89
CA GLY A 53 -11.72 13.54 -25.45
C GLY A 53 -10.54 14.22 -24.77
N CYS A 54 -9.60 13.45 -24.23
CA CYS A 54 -8.51 14.00 -23.43
C CYS A 54 -7.41 14.61 -24.29
N SER A 55 -7.11 15.89 -24.04
CA SER A 55 -6.04 16.62 -24.75
C SER A 55 -4.66 16.37 -24.11
N SER A 56 -4.62 15.96 -22.84
CA SER A 56 -3.41 15.56 -22.13
C SER A 56 -3.33 14.04 -22.00
N GLY A 57 -2.15 13.46 -22.25
CA GLY A 57 -1.84 12.03 -22.48
C GLY A 57 -2.23 10.98 -21.42
N SER A 58 -3.15 11.26 -20.50
CA SER A 58 -3.55 10.32 -19.44
C SER A 58 -5.05 10.38 -19.13
N CYS A 59 -5.63 9.20 -19.00
CA CYS A 59 -6.97 8.96 -18.47
C CYS A 59 -6.97 9.00 -16.94
N SER A 60 -8.07 9.49 -16.37
CA SER A 60 -8.32 9.48 -14.93
C SER A 60 -8.29 8.06 -14.35
N PRO A 61 -8.01 7.89 -13.05
CA PRO A 61 -8.04 6.58 -12.41
C PRO A 61 -9.34 5.82 -12.64
N GLY A 62 -9.23 4.56 -13.06
CA GLY A 62 -10.37 3.72 -13.41
C GLY A 62 -10.68 3.63 -14.90
N TYR A 63 -9.99 4.41 -15.74
CA TYR A 63 -10.21 4.47 -17.19
C TYR A 63 -8.90 4.40 -17.98
N THR A 64 -9.01 3.94 -19.24
CA THR A 64 -7.93 3.82 -20.23
C THR A 64 -8.49 3.99 -21.64
N GLY A 65 -7.63 3.86 -22.66
CA GLY A 65 -7.99 4.06 -24.06
C GLY A 65 -7.90 5.52 -24.50
N PHE A 66 -6.78 6.17 -24.18
CA PHE A 66 -6.43 7.52 -24.65
C PHE A 66 -6.54 7.61 -26.20
N PRO A 67 -7.03 8.73 -26.78
CA PRO A 67 -7.47 9.97 -26.11
C PRO A 67 -8.89 9.95 -25.57
N ALA A 68 -9.74 9.03 -26.02
CA ALA A 68 -11.16 9.03 -25.65
C ALA A 68 -11.37 8.69 -24.16
N CYS A 69 -10.52 7.87 -23.55
CA CYS A 69 -10.60 7.45 -22.15
C CYS A 69 -11.94 6.83 -21.72
N GLN A 70 -12.64 6.18 -22.65
CA GLN A 70 -13.96 5.58 -22.39
C GLN A 70 -13.89 4.13 -21.88
N LYS A 71 -12.71 3.49 -21.95
CA LYS A 71 -12.59 2.08 -21.56
C LYS A 71 -12.37 2.01 -20.04
N PRO A 72 -13.23 1.36 -19.24
CA PRO A 72 -12.94 1.12 -17.83
C PRO A 72 -11.73 0.18 -17.69
N CYS A 73 -11.06 0.23 -16.55
CA CYS A 73 -9.98 -0.72 -16.27
C CYS A 73 -10.46 -2.17 -16.34
N ASP A 74 -9.65 -3.02 -16.96
CA ASP A 74 -9.87 -4.46 -16.96
C ASP A 74 -9.72 -4.99 -15.51
N SER A 75 -10.44 -6.05 -15.16
CA SER A 75 -10.38 -6.65 -13.83
C SER A 75 -8.93 -6.92 -13.38
N GLY A 76 -8.61 -6.45 -12.18
CA GLY A 76 -7.27 -6.59 -11.57
C GLY A 76 -6.25 -5.53 -12.00
N THR A 77 -6.68 -4.53 -12.76
CA THR A 77 -5.91 -3.31 -13.01
C THR A 77 -6.57 -2.08 -12.37
N PHE A 78 -5.77 -1.08 -12.01
CA PHE A 78 -6.25 0.13 -11.37
C PHE A 78 -5.35 1.35 -11.63
N GLY A 79 -5.83 2.52 -11.19
CA GLY A 79 -5.06 3.76 -11.21
C GLY A 79 -5.12 4.47 -12.55
N VAL A 80 -4.29 5.50 -12.70
CA VAL A 80 -4.16 6.29 -13.93
C VAL A 80 -3.82 5.37 -15.10
N ASN A 81 -4.57 5.51 -16.20
CA ASN A 81 -4.43 4.66 -17.40
C ASN A 81 -4.57 3.15 -17.14
N CYS A 82 -5.08 2.72 -15.98
CA CYS A 82 -5.08 1.32 -15.56
C CYS A 82 -3.68 0.69 -15.53
N SER A 83 -2.65 1.49 -15.24
CA SER A 83 -1.24 1.08 -15.35
C SER A 83 -0.75 0.25 -14.15
N SER A 84 -1.53 0.16 -13.08
CA SER A 84 -1.18 -0.61 -11.89
C SER A 84 -1.94 -1.94 -11.85
N ARG A 85 -1.29 -3.00 -11.37
CA ARG A 85 -1.91 -4.32 -11.16
C ARG A 85 -2.12 -4.62 -9.68
N CYS A 86 -3.19 -5.33 -9.36
CA CYS A 86 -3.49 -5.76 -8.01
C CYS A 86 -2.98 -7.17 -7.73
N ASN A 87 -2.47 -7.37 -6.53
CA ASN A 87 -2.05 -8.65 -5.95
C ASN A 87 -3.01 -9.10 -4.83
N CYS A 88 -4.30 -8.76 -4.97
CA CYS A 88 -5.31 -9.12 -3.98
C CYS A 88 -5.60 -10.63 -4.05
N GLU A 89 -5.59 -11.33 -2.92
CA GLU A 89 -5.92 -12.76 -2.89
C GLU A 89 -7.43 -12.95 -2.67
N PRO A 90 -8.09 -13.94 -3.29
CA PRO A 90 -7.49 -15.02 -4.08
C PRO A 90 -7.34 -14.76 -5.59
N ILE A 91 -8.08 -13.81 -6.18
CA ILE A 91 -8.21 -13.71 -7.65
C ILE A 91 -7.87 -12.34 -8.23
N ASN A 92 -7.08 -11.54 -7.51
CA ASN A 92 -6.52 -10.25 -7.94
C ASN A 92 -7.56 -9.17 -8.27
N ILE A 93 -8.77 -9.25 -7.70
CA ILE A 93 -9.81 -8.24 -7.93
C ILE A 93 -9.68 -7.08 -6.95
N CYS A 94 -9.70 -5.87 -7.49
CA CYS A 94 -9.62 -4.62 -6.75
C CYS A 94 -10.42 -3.51 -7.45
N SER A 95 -10.64 -2.41 -6.73
CA SER A 95 -11.25 -1.19 -7.25
C SER A 95 -10.37 -0.61 -8.35
N PRO A 96 -10.93 -0.33 -9.55
CA PRO A 96 -10.16 0.19 -10.68
C PRO A 96 -9.67 1.63 -10.44
N THR A 97 -10.30 2.37 -9.52
CA THR A 97 -9.94 3.75 -9.23
C THR A 97 -8.80 3.85 -8.23
N ASN A 98 -8.86 3.10 -7.12
CA ASN A 98 -7.94 3.27 -5.99
C ASN A 98 -7.18 2.01 -5.59
N GLY A 99 -7.39 0.88 -6.26
CA GLY A 99 -6.67 -0.37 -5.99
C GLY A 99 -7.06 -1.07 -4.70
N ASN A 100 -8.05 -0.58 -3.93
CA ASN A 100 -8.51 -1.30 -2.74
C ASN A 100 -9.09 -2.66 -3.14
N CYS A 101 -8.69 -3.73 -2.47
CA CYS A 101 -9.24 -5.05 -2.74
C CYS A 101 -10.75 -5.05 -2.50
N LEU A 102 -11.50 -5.59 -3.46
CA LEU A 102 -12.95 -5.73 -3.33
C LEU A 102 -13.25 -7.03 -2.61
N ALA A 103 -14.12 -6.98 -1.61
CA ALA A 103 -14.52 -8.16 -0.85
C ALA A 103 -15.02 -9.28 -1.79
N PRO A 104 -14.66 -10.55 -1.54
CA PRO A 104 -13.94 -11.06 -0.38
C PRO A 104 -12.40 -10.99 -0.48
N ASN A 105 -11.87 -10.36 -1.54
CA ASN A 105 -10.42 -10.29 -1.74
C ASN A 105 -9.76 -9.37 -0.71
N LYS A 106 -8.52 -9.68 -0.35
CA LYS A 106 -7.71 -8.90 0.59
C LYS A 106 -6.22 -9.05 0.28
N CYS A 107 -5.41 -8.17 0.85
CA CYS A 107 -3.97 -8.38 0.80
C CYS A 107 -3.57 -9.60 1.62
N SER A 108 -2.51 -10.27 1.18
CA SER A 108 -1.79 -11.23 2.01
C SER A 108 -1.32 -10.54 3.31
N ARG A 109 -0.99 -11.33 4.33
CA ARG A 109 -0.41 -10.79 5.57
C ARG A 109 0.87 -9.98 5.35
N PHE A 110 1.59 -10.20 4.24
CA PHE A 110 2.87 -9.54 3.94
C PHE A 110 2.74 -8.32 3.04
N ASN A 111 1.56 -8.04 2.48
CA ASN A 111 1.37 -6.93 1.56
C ASN A 111 0.38 -5.88 2.09
N TYR A 112 0.58 -4.62 1.72
CA TYR A 112 -0.27 -3.50 2.13
C TYR A 112 -0.44 -2.46 1.01
N GLY A 113 -1.31 -1.48 1.26
CA GLY A 113 -1.56 -0.36 0.35
C GLY A 113 -2.40 -0.71 -0.88
N PRO A 114 -2.59 0.26 -1.80
CA PRO A 114 -3.32 0.08 -3.05
C PRO A 114 -2.80 -1.12 -3.86
N GLY A 115 -3.71 -2.00 -4.25
CA GLY A 115 -3.42 -3.21 -5.02
C GLY A 115 -2.48 -4.19 -4.31
N CYS A 116 -2.25 -4.05 -3.01
CA CYS A 116 -1.30 -4.88 -2.26
C CYS A 116 0.12 -4.84 -2.86
N GLN A 117 0.52 -3.68 -3.36
CA GLN A 117 1.83 -3.49 -3.99
C GLN A 117 2.95 -3.22 -2.98
N GLY A 118 2.62 -2.71 -1.79
CA GLY A 118 3.58 -2.50 -0.71
C GLY A 118 3.93 -3.82 0.01
N ILE A 119 5.18 -3.96 0.46
CA ILE A 119 5.63 -5.08 1.31
C ILE A 119 5.72 -4.61 2.76
N ARG A 120 4.94 -5.23 3.65
CA ARG A 120 4.99 -4.93 5.10
C ARG A 120 6.37 -5.24 5.64
N ALA A 121 6.79 -4.48 6.63
CA ALA A 121 8.10 -4.63 7.22
C ALA A 121 8.14 -5.83 8.19
N TYR A 122 9.14 -6.71 8.08
CA TYR A 122 9.29 -7.89 8.94
C TYR A 122 10.72 -8.45 8.97
N SER A 123 11.02 -9.17 10.06
CA SER A 123 12.27 -9.95 10.22
C SER A 123 11.95 -11.44 10.24
N LEU A 124 12.82 -12.24 9.63
CA LEU A 124 12.75 -13.70 9.61
C LEU A 124 13.38 -14.35 10.86
N VAL A 125 13.99 -13.56 11.74
CA VAL A 125 14.68 -14.04 12.94
C VAL A 125 13.79 -13.84 14.17
N ALA A 126 13.60 -14.91 14.95
CA ALA A 126 12.91 -14.84 16.24
C ALA A 126 13.75 -14.04 17.26
N PRO A 127 13.12 -13.35 18.24
CA PRO A 127 13.88 -12.67 19.28
C PRO A 127 14.59 -13.68 20.19
N SER A 128 15.77 -13.29 20.67
CA SER A 128 16.52 -14.04 21.68
C SER A 128 15.94 -13.78 23.06
N VAL A 129 15.82 -14.82 23.87
CA VAL A 129 15.25 -14.75 25.23
C VAL A 129 16.19 -15.40 26.24
N HIS A 130 16.41 -14.73 27.36
CA HIS A 130 17.17 -15.22 28.51
C HIS A 130 16.60 -14.67 29.82
N THR A 131 17.09 -15.12 30.98
CA THR A 131 16.60 -14.72 32.32
C THR A 131 17.76 -14.33 33.23
N ASP A 132 17.52 -13.38 34.13
CA ASP A 132 18.38 -13.03 35.27
C ASP A 132 17.86 -13.64 36.60
N CYS A 133 16.98 -14.63 36.52
CA CYS A 133 16.28 -15.29 37.62
C CYS A 133 15.16 -14.48 38.30
N ALA A 134 14.90 -13.27 37.83
CA ALA A 134 13.73 -12.46 38.20
C ALA A 134 12.87 -12.11 36.98
N ASN A 135 13.52 -11.73 35.89
CA ASN A 135 12.95 -11.16 34.69
C ASN A 135 13.32 -11.96 33.45
N ILE A 136 12.51 -11.86 32.41
CA ILE A 136 12.83 -12.36 31.08
C ILE A 136 13.35 -11.19 30.26
N ILE A 137 14.59 -11.29 29.77
CA ILE A 137 15.19 -10.32 28.87
C ILE A 137 14.97 -10.78 27.44
N ILE A 138 14.30 -9.96 26.64
CA ILE A 138 14.02 -10.19 25.22
C ILE A 138 14.90 -9.26 24.41
N SER A 139 15.68 -9.79 23.47
CA SER A 139 16.60 -9.01 22.64
C SER A 139 16.40 -9.31 21.16
N TRP A 140 16.52 -8.29 20.31
CA TRP A 140 16.44 -8.42 18.85
C TRP A 140 17.34 -7.41 18.15
N SER A 141 17.77 -7.76 16.94
CA SER A 141 18.48 -6.84 16.06
C SER A 141 17.49 -5.89 15.38
N GLY A 142 17.94 -4.66 15.14
CA GLY A 142 17.25 -3.70 14.28
C GLY A 142 17.20 -4.15 12.82
N VAL A 143 16.93 -3.22 11.90
CA VAL A 143 16.90 -3.50 10.46
C VAL A 143 18.26 -4.02 9.99
N SER A 144 18.31 -5.25 9.48
CA SER A 144 19.52 -5.87 8.90
C SER A 144 19.31 -6.23 7.44
N LYS A 145 20.33 -6.11 6.59
CA LYS A 145 20.16 -6.30 5.13
C LYS A 145 19.85 -7.74 4.71
N THR A 146 20.11 -8.74 5.55
CA THR A 146 20.05 -10.16 5.16
C THR A 146 18.75 -10.86 5.54
N ASN A 147 18.16 -10.50 6.68
CA ASN A 147 17.01 -11.22 7.26
C ASN A 147 15.74 -10.35 7.37
N TYR A 148 15.79 -9.15 6.79
CA TYR A 148 14.72 -8.16 6.84
C TYR A 148 14.06 -7.99 5.47
N SER A 149 12.77 -7.67 5.47
CA SER A 149 12.01 -7.37 4.26
C SER A 149 11.03 -6.22 4.51
N GLY A 150 10.67 -5.50 3.44
CA GLY A 150 9.81 -4.32 3.53
C GLY A 150 10.58 -3.03 3.80
N SER A 151 9.87 -1.99 4.26
CA SER A 151 10.45 -0.66 4.48
C SER A 151 11.46 -0.66 5.64
N PRO A 152 12.67 -0.11 5.47
CA PRO A 152 13.64 0.05 6.55
C PRO A 152 13.34 1.24 7.47
N ASN A 153 12.35 2.09 7.13
CA ASN A 153 12.03 3.30 7.89
C ASN A 153 11.12 2.98 9.09
N ILE A 154 11.68 2.31 10.10
CA ILE A 154 10.93 1.81 11.25
C ILE A 154 10.61 2.96 12.20
N ALA A 155 9.34 3.06 12.58
CA ALA A 155 8.87 4.03 13.55
C ALA A 155 9.08 3.53 14.97
N ARG A 156 8.73 2.26 15.21
CA ARG A 156 8.74 1.62 16.53
C ARG A 156 8.72 0.11 16.44
N TYR A 157 9.19 -0.54 17.49
CA TYR A 157 9.04 -1.97 17.73
C TYR A 157 7.93 -2.22 18.76
N VAL A 158 7.04 -3.16 18.45
CA VAL A 158 6.01 -3.64 19.37
C VAL A 158 6.40 -5.04 19.82
N VAL A 159 6.56 -5.23 21.13
CA VAL A 159 6.77 -6.55 21.73
C VAL A 159 5.41 -7.18 21.97
N LEU A 160 5.17 -8.31 21.30
CA LEU A 160 3.96 -9.10 21.44
C LEU A 160 4.31 -10.36 22.22
N TYR A 161 3.43 -10.80 23.11
CA TYR A 161 3.67 -11.99 23.91
C TYR A 161 2.38 -12.77 24.16
N ARG A 162 2.54 -14.05 24.47
CA ARG A 162 1.46 -14.89 24.99
C ARG A 162 2.01 -15.93 25.95
N SER A 163 1.20 -16.31 26.93
CA SER A 163 1.49 -17.46 27.79
C SER A 163 1.26 -18.77 27.04
N THR A 164 1.91 -19.87 27.45
CA THR A 164 1.56 -21.23 26.99
C THR A 164 0.21 -21.70 27.51
N GLU A 165 -0.31 -21.05 28.56
CA GLU A 165 -1.58 -21.36 29.22
C GLU A 165 -2.73 -20.51 28.65
N MET A 166 -2.43 -19.48 27.86
CA MET A 166 -3.41 -18.59 27.23
C MET A 166 -3.29 -18.62 25.71
N ASN A 167 -4.39 -18.41 25.00
CA ASN A 167 -4.40 -18.42 23.54
C ASN A 167 -4.34 -17.01 22.92
N GLU A 168 -4.57 -15.96 23.72
CA GLU A 168 -4.58 -14.57 23.25
C GLU A 168 -3.15 -13.99 23.20
N LEU A 169 -2.90 -13.16 22.18
CA LEU A 169 -1.65 -12.45 21.99
C LEU A 169 -1.80 -11.03 22.54
N ASP A 170 -1.06 -10.74 23.60
CA ASP A 170 -0.98 -9.43 24.23
C ASP A 170 0.14 -8.59 23.63
N GLN A 171 0.10 -7.27 23.88
CA GLN A 171 1.13 -6.33 23.48
C GLN A 171 1.62 -5.50 24.66
N ILE A 172 2.92 -5.23 24.69
CA ILE A 172 3.54 -4.34 25.67
C ILE A 172 3.33 -2.89 25.24
N ASN A 173 2.90 -2.05 26.20
CA ASN A 173 2.69 -0.62 26.00
C ASN A 173 3.50 0.20 27.01
N PRO A 174 4.12 1.32 26.60
CA PRO A 174 4.15 1.84 25.23
C PRO A 174 5.11 1.05 24.31
N PRO A 175 4.93 1.15 22.97
CA PRO A 175 5.91 0.62 22.01
C PRO A 175 7.30 1.24 22.19
N ILE A 176 8.31 0.52 21.71
CA ILE A 176 9.70 0.93 21.80
C ILE A 176 10.04 1.75 20.56
N ASN A 177 10.26 3.06 20.75
CA ASN A 177 10.64 3.93 19.64
C ASN A 177 12.04 3.57 19.12
N VAL A 178 12.23 3.75 17.81
CA VAL A 178 13.52 3.50 17.17
C VAL A 178 14.51 4.61 17.56
N HIS A 179 15.72 4.21 17.89
CA HIS A 179 16.86 5.09 18.16
C HIS A 179 18.04 4.64 17.28
N SER A 180 19.19 5.31 17.32
CA SER A 180 20.36 4.97 16.50
C SER A 180 21.06 3.65 16.87
N SER A 181 20.36 2.70 17.52
CA SER A 181 20.89 1.41 17.95
C SER A 181 20.65 0.32 16.90
N SER A 182 21.63 -0.58 16.75
CA SER A 182 21.54 -1.80 15.95
C SER A 182 20.90 -2.97 16.71
N GLU A 183 20.81 -2.87 18.04
CA GLU A 183 20.26 -3.90 18.92
C GLU A 183 19.32 -3.28 19.94
N TYR A 184 18.27 -4.01 20.27
CA TYR A 184 17.22 -3.59 21.16
C TYR A 184 16.95 -4.69 22.18
N ASN A 185 16.51 -4.28 23.37
CA ASN A 185 16.08 -5.21 24.40
C ASN A 185 14.86 -4.68 25.15
N TYR A 186 14.17 -5.59 25.83
CA TYR A 186 13.08 -5.30 26.76
C TYR A 186 13.11 -6.28 27.94
N THR A 187 12.94 -5.76 29.15
CA THR A 187 12.87 -6.57 30.37
C THR A 187 11.42 -6.80 30.76
N PHE A 188 10.97 -8.04 30.66
CA PHE A 188 9.63 -8.48 31.00
C PHE A 188 9.60 -9.09 32.41
N VAL A 189 8.67 -8.61 33.25
CA VAL A 189 8.49 -9.08 34.63
C VAL A 189 7.28 -10.01 34.67
N PRO A 190 7.47 -11.34 34.75
CA PRO A 190 6.36 -12.27 34.75
C PRO A 190 5.68 -12.35 36.14
N THR A 191 4.37 -12.53 36.16
CA THR A 191 3.60 -12.73 37.41
C THR A 191 3.98 -14.04 38.12
N SER A 192 4.40 -15.05 37.36
CA SER A 192 4.84 -16.35 37.85
C SER A 192 6.12 -16.76 37.14
N ARG A 193 7.12 -17.20 37.92
CA ARG A 193 8.41 -17.63 37.38
C ARG A 193 8.34 -18.93 36.58
N LYS A 194 7.28 -19.73 36.76
CA LYS A 194 7.09 -21.01 36.07
C LYS A 194 6.34 -20.88 34.75
N THR A 195 5.56 -19.81 34.58
CA THR A 195 4.76 -19.62 33.37
C THR A 195 5.69 -19.38 32.19
N LYS A 196 5.49 -20.15 31.12
CA LYS A 196 6.26 -20.03 29.90
C LYS A 196 5.59 -19.02 28.97
N PHE A 197 6.38 -18.11 28.44
CA PHE A 197 5.95 -17.08 27.51
C PHE A 197 6.63 -17.26 26.16
N ILE A 198 5.90 -16.90 25.10
CA ILE A 198 6.39 -16.86 23.73
C ILE A 198 6.31 -15.42 23.26
N PHE A 199 7.40 -14.92 22.67
CA PHE A 199 7.55 -13.53 22.27
C PHE A 199 7.69 -13.39 20.76
N HIS A 200 7.16 -12.28 20.24
CA HIS A 200 7.33 -11.83 18.88
C HIS A 200 7.68 -10.34 18.88
N ILE A 201 8.42 -9.90 17.87
CA ILE A 201 8.70 -8.49 17.63
C ILE A 201 8.01 -8.07 16.34
N ARG A 202 7.23 -6.99 16.37
CA ARG A 202 6.61 -6.40 15.19
C ARG A 202 7.21 -5.02 14.90
N PRO A 203 7.83 -4.82 13.73
CA PRO A 203 8.34 -3.51 13.34
C PRO A 203 7.26 -2.68 12.63
N ASP A 204 6.67 -1.72 13.32
CA ASP A 204 5.76 -0.74 12.70
C ASP A 204 6.58 0.35 12.02
N PHE A 205 6.18 0.79 10.82
CA PHE A 205 7.04 1.57 9.93
C PHE A 205 6.31 2.74 9.26
N TYR A 206 7.06 3.75 8.82
CA TYR A 206 6.51 4.90 8.14
C TYR A 206 6.27 4.61 6.65
N VAL A 207 5.11 5.06 6.18
CA VAL A 207 4.72 5.11 4.77
C VAL A 207 4.54 6.56 4.37
N SER A 208 5.28 7.00 3.36
CA SER A 208 5.19 8.37 2.84
C SER A 208 3.98 8.53 1.93
N VAL A 209 3.12 9.50 2.22
CA VAL A 209 1.95 9.86 1.41
C VAL A 209 1.94 11.39 1.31
N PRO A 210 2.44 11.98 0.21
CA PRO A 210 2.58 13.43 0.09
C PRO A 210 1.26 14.17 0.41
N PRO A 211 1.28 15.20 1.27
CA PRO A 211 2.46 15.86 1.86
C PRO A 211 2.98 15.26 3.18
N GLY A 212 2.38 14.17 3.69
CA GLY A 212 2.69 13.61 5.00
C GLY A 212 3.19 12.16 4.97
N SER A 213 2.99 11.49 6.10
CA SER A 213 3.26 10.07 6.28
C SER A 213 2.30 9.49 7.32
N TYR A 214 2.20 8.17 7.36
CA TYR A 214 1.46 7.45 8.40
C TYR A 214 2.23 6.21 8.83
N ILE A 215 1.86 5.62 9.98
CA ILE A 215 2.47 4.38 10.48
C ILE A 215 1.63 3.19 10.02
N GLU A 216 2.25 2.28 9.28
CA GLU A 216 1.67 0.99 8.90
C GLU A 216 2.19 -0.10 9.83
N THR A 217 1.33 -1.07 10.14
CA THR A 217 1.71 -2.22 10.97
C THR A 217 2.60 -3.19 10.20
N GLY A 218 3.71 -3.60 10.81
CA GLY A 218 4.57 -4.66 10.26
C GLY A 218 3.99 -6.07 10.45
N VAL A 219 4.78 -7.08 10.10
CA VAL A 219 4.46 -8.49 10.41
C VAL A 219 5.31 -8.94 11.61
N PRO A 220 4.71 -9.59 12.62
CA PRO A 220 5.47 -10.15 13.73
C PRO A 220 6.51 -11.18 13.25
N THR A 221 7.67 -11.21 13.90
CA THR A 221 8.70 -12.25 13.71
C THR A 221 8.15 -13.65 13.97
N PRO A 222 8.87 -14.72 13.57
CA PRO A 222 8.66 -16.04 14.14
C PRO A 222 8.68 -16.01 15.69
N PRO A 223 7.99 -16.97 16.35
CA PRO A 223 7.95 -17.03 17.81
C PRO A 223 9.33 -17.36 18.39
N SER A 224 9.65 -16.77 19.55
CA SER A 224 10.71 -17.31 20.39
C SER A 224 10.36 -18.73 20.88
N PRO A 225 11.35 -19.54 21.30
CA PRO A 225 11.07 -20.70 22.12
C PRO A 225 10.27 -20.30 23.38
N PRO A 226 9.36 -21.16 23.90
CA PRO A 226 8.67 -20.91 25.15
C PRO A 226 9.69 -20.81 26.31
N PHE A 227 9.62 -19.73 27.07
CA PHE A 227 10.64 -19.41 28.08
C PHE A 227 10.02 -18.92 29.39
N ALA A 228 10.60 -19.32 30.52
CA ALA A 228 10.16 -18.95 31.87
C ALA A 228 11.34 -18.33 32.64
N SER A 229 11.09 -17.50 33.65
CA SER A 229 12.15 -16.89 34.46
C SER A 229 12.65 -17.76 35.62
N GLU A 230 12.24 -19.03 35.67
CA GLU A 230 12.70 -20.00 36.65
C GLU A 230 14.20 -20.29 36.50
N CYS A 231 14.91 -20.23 37.61
CA CYS A 231 16.28 -20.72 37.73
C CYS A 231 16.28 -21.89 38.70
N SER A 232 16.90 -23.00 38.31
CA SER A 232 17.24 -24.07 39.24
C SER A 232 18.25 -23.51 40.23
N GLY A 233 17.94 -23.52 41.53
CA GLY A 233 18.89 -23.11 42.56
C GLY A 233 20.17 -23.96 42.50
N GLU A 234 21.31 -23.28 42.65
CA GLU A 234 22.62 -23.78 43.11
C GLU A 234 23.33 -24.90 42.31
N LEU A 235 24.34 -24.48 41.54
CA LEU A 235 25.56 -25.26 41.29
C LEU A 235 26.79 -24.47 41.80
N CYS A 236 26.64 -23.85 42.98
CA CYS A 236 27.71 -23.16 43.70
C CYS A 236 27.93 -23.70 45.12
N ASP A 237 27.77 -25.00 45.33
CA ASP A 237 28.33 -25.71 46.49
C ASP A 237 29.07 -26.97 46.01
N VAL A 238 30.25 -26.76 45.44
CA VAL A 238 31.31 -27.77 45.45
C VAL A 238 32.32 -27.29 46.48
N ILE A 239 31.98 -27.43 47.76
CA ILE A 239 33.01 -27.55 48.80
C ILE A 239 33.56 -28.97 48.67
N LEU A 240 34.68 -29.10 47.97
CA LEU A 240 35.54 -30.27 48.11
C LEU A 240 36.21 -30.17 49.49
N LEU A 241 35.78 -31.04 50.41
CA LEU A 241 36.55 -31.44 51.59
C LEU A 241 37.80 -32.22 51.17
#